data_AF-A0A8J2YFB5-F1
#
_entry.id   AF-A0A8J2YFB5-F1
#
_cell.length_a   1.000
_cell.length_b   1.000
_cell.length_c   1.000
_cell.angle_alpha   90.00
_cell.angle_beta   90.00
_cell.angle_gamma   90.00
#
_symmetry.space_group_name_H-M   'P 1'
#
loop_
_entity.id
_entity.type
_entity.pdbx_description
1 polymer ?
#
loop_
_entity_poly.entity_id
_entity_poly.type
_entity_poly.pdbx_seq_one_letter_code
_entity_poly.pdbx_strand_id
1 'polypeptide(L)'
;MSDEWVRERAEKQLSQMIDWIGRHDSRSAGLMGITVAMMGALSAATPPLKDWSPVFMVALGITVTGFGFVLYQLMRGQIPRLRAGKPSLSFFGTVAGMPPQDFRDKFVAMTEAEYIEDLLSQCYVNARILRSKFRCLKRGLVGLLVTAIPWAWAISLAKSL
;
A
#
# COMPACT_ATOMS: atom_id res chain seq x y z
N MET A 1 3.73 23.40 29.77
CA MET A 1 2.81 22.75 28.82
C MET A 1 2.33 21.50 29.53
N SER A 2 1.04 21.33 29.82
CA SER A 2 0.60 20.20 30.65
C SER A 2 0.88 18.88 29.91
N ASP A 3 1.40 17.89 30.64
CA ASP A 3 1.74 16.57 30.07
C ASP A 3 0.51 15.90 29.43
N GLU A 4 -0.68 16.16 29.96
CA GLU A 4 -1.97 15.76 29.40
C GLU A 4 -2.19 16.25 27.97
N TRP A 5 -1.82 17.50 27.66
CA TRP A 5 -1.98 18.07 26.31
C TRP A 5 -1.04 17.40 25.30
N VAL A 6 0.17 17.03 25.74
CA VAL A 6 1.14 16.34 24.89
C VAL A 6 0.64 14.93 24.59
N ARG A 7 0.15 14.22 25.61
CA ARG A 7 -0.42 12.87 25.48
C ARG A 7 -1.57 12.85 24.50
N GLU A 8 -2.58 13.71 24.67
CA GLU A 8 -3.76 13.75 23.79
C GLU A 8 -3.37 14.00 22.32
N ARG A 9 -2.42 14.92 22.08
CA ARG A 9 -1.91 15.20 20.74
C ARG A 9 -1.17 14.01 20.12
N ALA A 10 -0.36 13.30 20.91
CA ALA A 10 0.37 12.13 20.44
C ALA A 10 -0.58 10.99 20.07
N GLU A 11 -1.58 10.70 20.91
CA GLU A 11 -2.62 9.71 20.64
C GLU A 11 -3.42 10.04 19.38
N LYS A 12 -3.87 11.30 19.27
CA LYS A 12 -4.59 11.78 18.09
C LYS A 12 -3.75 11.68 16.82
N GLN A 13 -2.48 12.04 16.90
CA GLN A 13 -1.58 11.97 15.76
C GLN A 13 -1.33 10.53 15.31
N LEU A 14 -1.15 9.60 16.24
CA LEU A 14 -0.99 8.18 15.97
C LEU A 14 -2.26 7.59 15.33
N SER A 15 -3.42 7.88 15.92
CA SER A 15 -4.73 7.47 15.40
C SER A 15 -4.94 7.95 13.96
N GLN A 16 -4.66 9.22 13.67
CA GLN A 16 -4.71 9.75 12.30
C GLN A 16 -3.80 8.99 11.34
N MET A 17 -2.59 8.61 11.77
CA MET A 17 -1.69 7.84 10.91
C MET A 17 -2.22 6.44 10.61
N ILE A 18 -2.81 5.78 11.60
CA ILE A 18 -3.47 4.47 11.43
C ILE A 18 -4.64 4.61 10.44
N ASP A 19 -5.46 5.64 10.58
CA ASP A 19 -6.55 5.93 9.63
C ASP A 19 -6.04 6.15 8.20
N TRP A 20 -4.92 6.86 8.05
CA TRP A 20 -4.29 7.08 6.75
C TRP A 20 -3.77 5.78 6.12
N ILE A 21 -3.35 4.79 6.92
CA ILE A 21 -2.99 3.45 6.43
C ILE A 21 -4.24 2.78 5.86
N GLY A 22 -5.36 2.80 6.58
CA GLY A 22 -6.63 2.26 6.10
C GLY A 22 -7.08 2.91 4.78
N ARG A 23 -7.03 4.25 4.70
CA ARG A 23 -7.35 4.99 3.46
C ARG A 23 -6.44 4.62 2.29
N HIS A 24 -5.14 4.42 2.55
CA HIS A 24 -4.21 3.95 1.54
C HIS A 24 -4.60 2.56 1.02
N ASP A 25 -4.93 1.64 1.92
CA ASP A 25 -5.24 0.26 1.57
C ASP A 25 -6.55 0.18 0.77
N SER A 26 -7.59 0.94 1.13
CA SER A 26 -8.82 1.06 0.34
C SER A 26 -8.56 1.62 -1.08
N ARG A 27 -7.75 2.68 -1.20
CA ARG A 27 -7.41 3.24 -2.52
C ARG A 27 -6.58 2.27 -3.37
N SER A 28 -5.67 1.54 -2.75
CA SER A 28 -4.85 0.52 -3.42
C SER A 28 -5.72 -0.64 -3.91
N ALA A 29 -6.69 -1.08 -3.12
CA ALA A 29 -7.65 -2.11 -3.51
C ALA A 29 -8.52 -1.64 -4.70
N GLY A 30 -9.03 -0.40 -4.66
CA GLY A 30 -9.77 0.19 -5.78
C GLY A 30 -8.95 0.23 -7.08
N LEU A 31 -7.69 0.67 -6.99
CA LEU A 31 -6.79 0.72 -8.15
C LEU A 31 -6.45 -0.68 -8.69
N MET A 32 -6.32 -1.68 -7.81
CA MET A 32 -6.13 -3.08 -8.19
C MET A 32 -7.37 -3.63 -8.93
N GLY A 33 -8.57 -3.34 -8.42
CA GLY A 33 -9.82 -3.73 -9.07
C GLY A 33 -9.96 -3.16 -10.49
N ILE A 34 -9.63 -1.88 -10.67
CA ILE A 34 -9.59 -1.25 -12.01
C ILE A 34 -8.57 -1.96 -12.91
N THR A 35 -7.37 -2.24 -12.40
CA THR A 35 -6.31 -2.92 -13.17
C THR A 35 -6.75 -4.30 -13.64
N VAL A 36 -7.36 -5.10 -12.76
CA VAL A 36 -7.89 -6.43 -13.08
C VAL A 36 -9.03 -6.34 -14.10
N ALA A 37 -9.93 -5.37 -13.97
CA ALA A 37 -11.01 -5.16 -14.92
C ALA A 37 -10.48 -4.81 -16.33
N MET A 38 -9.49 -3.92 -16.41
CA MET A 38 -8.84 -3.57 -17.69
C MET A 38 -8.13 -4.77 -18.33
N MET A 39 -7.47 -5.61 -17.52
CA MET A 39 -6.88 -6.86 -18.00
C MET A 39 -7.94 -7.83 -18.53
N GLY A 40 -9.06 -7.98 -17.83
CA GLY A 40 -10.19 -8.80 -18.28
C GLY A 40 -10.78 -8.32 -19.60
N ALA A 41 -10.97 -7.00 -19.76
CA ALA A 41 -11.44 -6.41 -21.01
C ALA A 41 -10.46 -6.65 -22.18
N LEU A 42 -9.16 -6.52 -21.94
CA LEU A 42 -8.13 -6.83 -22.96
C LEU A 42 -8.16 -8.31 -23.33
N SER A 43 -8.25 -9.20 -22.35
CA SER A 43 -8.35 -10.65 -22.58
C SER A 43 -9.57 -11.01 -23.41
N ALA A 44 -10.73 -10.39 -23.15
CA ALA A 44 -11.95 -10.63 -23.89
C ALA A 44 -11.90 -10.09 -25.33
N ALA A 45 -11.17 -8.99 -25.55
CA ALA A 45 -11.00 -8.40 -26.87
C ALA A 45 -9.93 -9.11 -27.73
N THR A 46 -9.08 -9.96 -27.14
CA THR A 46 -7.92 -10.55 -27.83
C THR A 46 -8.35 -11.59 -28.87
N PRO A 47 -7.93 -11.46 -30.14
CA PRO A 47 -8.28 -12.41 -31.20
C PRO A 47 -7.53 -13.74 -31.06
N PRO A 48 -7.94 -14.79 -31.79
CA PRO A 48 -7.21 -16.06 -31.85
C PRO A 48 -5.74 -15.88 -32.27
N LEU A 49 -4.85 -16.72 -31.75
CA LEU A 49 -3.39 -16.61 -31.97
C LEU A 49 -2.97 -16.57 -33.45
N LYS A 50 -3.76 -17.19 -34.33
CA LYS A 50 -3.52 -17.22 -35.79
C LYS A 50 -3.63 -15.85 -36.46
N ASP A 51 -4.40 -14.92 -35.87
CA ASP A 51 -4.71 -13.61 -36.45
C ASP A 51 -3.82 -12.51 -35.85
N TRP A 52 -2.82 -12.88 -35.05
CA TRP A 52 -1.95 -11.92 -34.37
C TRP A 52 -0.99 -11.24 -35.34
N SER A 53 -1.15 -9.93 -35.50
CA SER A 53 -0.16 -9.12 -36.21
C SER A 53 1.06 -8.79 -35.32
N PRO A 54 2.25 -8.59 -35.91
CA PRO A 54 3.43 -8.15 -35.15
C PRO A 54 3.22 -6.87 -34.35
N VAL A 55 2.43 -5.92 -34.90
CA VAL A 55 2.10 -4.66 -34.23
C VAL A 55 1.23 -4.90 -33.00
N PHE A 56 0.23 -5.80 -33.11
CA PHE A 56 -0.59 -6.19 -31.97
C PHE A 56 0.24 -6.86 -30.87
N MET A 57 1.18 -7.74 -31.23
CA MET A 57 2.09 -8.38 -30.26
C MET A 57 2.94 -7.37 -29.49
N VAL A 58 3.47 -6.34 -30.17
CA VAL A 58 4.23 -5.27 -29.51
C VAL A 58 3.35 -4.46 -28.55
N ALA A 59 2.15 -4.04 -29.01
CA ALA A 59 1.21 -3.30 -28.18
C ALA A 59 0.76 -4.10 -26.95
N LEU A 60 0.50 -5.40 -27.13
CA LEU A 60 0.16 -6.33 -26.06
C LEU A 60 1.32 -6.48 -25.07
N GLY A 61 2.55 -6.69 -25.55
CA GLY A 61 3.74 -6.83 -24.70
C GLY A 61 4.02 -5.60 -23.83
N ILE A 62 3.88 -4.40 -24.41
CA ILE A 62 4.01 -3.14 -23.65
C ILE A 62 2.92 -3.05 -22.58
N THR A 63 1.68 -3.38 -22.93
CA THR A 63 0.53 -3.33 -22.02
C THR A 63 0.69 -4.30 -20.84
N VAL A 64 1.08 -5.55 -21.11
CA VAL A 64 1.33 -6.57 -20.09
C VAL A 64 2.46 -6.14 -19.15
N THR A 65 3.53 -5.58 -19.70
CA THR A 65 4.65 -5.06 -18.89
C THR A 65 4.20 -3.90 -18.00
N GLY A 66 3.39 -2.99 -18.54
CA GLY A 66 2.81 -1.88 -17.79
C GLY A 66 1.92 -2.35 -16.63
N PHE A 67 1.01 -3.30 -16.87
CA PHE A 67 0.20 -3.88 -15.81
C PHE A 67 1.04 -4.63 -14.77
N GLY A 68 2.07 -5.37 -15.21
CA GLY A 68 3.02 -6.02 -14.31
C GLY A 68 3.69 -5.01 -13.37
N PHE A 69 4.13 -3.86 -13.89
CA PHE A 69 4.68 -2.78 -13.07
C PHE A 69 3.65 -2.20 -12.09
N VAL A 70 2.42 -1.95 -12.53
CA VAL A 70 1.34 -1.44 -11.65
C VAL A 70 1.07 -2.42 -10.51
N LEU A 71 0.84 -3.69 -10.82
CA LEU A 71 0.57 -4.73 -9.82
C LEU A 71 1.75 -4.88 -8.85
N TYR A 72 2.98 -4.91 -9.35
CA TYR A 72 4.18 -4.94 -8.51
C TYR A 72 4.20 -3.77 -7.53
N GLN A 73 3.93 -2.55 -8.00
CA GLN A 73 3.92 -1.37 -7.15
C GLN A 73 2.81 -1.40 -6.09
N LEU A 74 1.62 -1.88 -6.44
CA LEU A 74 0.51 -2.04 -5.48
C LEU A 74 0.83 -3.10 -4.42
N MET A 75 1.29 -4.29 -4.84
CA MET A 75 1.67 -5.37 -3.92
C MET A 75 2.80 -4.93 -2.99
N ARG A 76 3.83 -4.27 -3.53
CA ARG A 76 4.93 -3.73 -2.75
C ARG A 76 4.51 -2.65 -1.73
N GLY A 77 3.38 -1.99 -1.95
CA GLY A 77 2.77 -1.04 -1.00
C GLY A 77 1.92 -1.72 0.07
N GLN A 78 1.36 -2.89 -0.21
CA GLN A 78 0.57 -3.66 0.76
C GLN A 78 1.44 -4.50 1.69
N ILE A 79 2.54 -5.07 1.19
CA ILE A 79 3.41 -5.91 2.01
C ILE A 79 4.02 -5.09 3.16
N PRO A 80 3.81 -5.50 4.42
CA PRO A 80 4.34 -4.79 5.58
C PRO A 80 5.87 -4.76 5.53
N ARG A 81 6.44 -3.56 5.59
CA ARG A 81 7.88 -3.40 5.83
C ARG A 81 8.09 -3.22 7.32
N LEU A 82 8.19 -4.34 8.02
CA LEU A 82 8.63 -4.35 9.41
C LEU A 82 10.11 -3.99 9.42
N ARG A 83 10.43 -2.70 9.58
CA ARG A 83 11.75 -2.35 10.11
C ARG A 83 11.62 -2.45 11.63
N ALA A 84 12.44 -3.31 12.23
CA ALA A 84 12.59 -3.39 13.68
C ALA A 84 12.88 -1.98 14.21
N GLY A 85 11.86 -1.33 14.75
CA GLY A 85 12.01 -0.17 15.63
C GLY A 85 12.33 -0.65 17.04
N LYS A 86 12.46 0.29 17.98
CA LYS A 86 12.43 -0.08 19.40
C LYS A 86 11.12 -0.86 19.69
N PRO A 87 11.17 -1.91 20.52
CA PRO A 87 9.96 -2.56 21.04
C PRO A 87 9.04 -1.51 21.63
N SER A 88 7.76 -1.62 21.31
CA SER A 88 6.75 -0.63 21.67
C SER A 88 5.50 -1.35 22.15
N LEU A 89 5.00 -0.99 23.32
CA LEU A 89 3.81 -1.60 23.91
C LEU A 89 2.53 -1.15 23.18
N SER A 90 2.61 -0.03 22.44
CA SER A 90 1.55 0.43 21.54
C SER A 90 1.54 -0.27 20.17
N PHE A 91 2.56 -1.10 19.87
CA PHE A 91 2.65 -1.84 18.61
C PHE A 91 2.22 -3.31 18.78
N PHE A 92 1.16 -3.70 18.06
CA PHE A 92 0.58 -5.05 18.12
C PHE A 92 1.59 -6.18 17.86
N GLY A 93 2.59 -5.96 16.99
CA GLY A 93 3.61 -6.97 16.69
C GLY A 93 4.57 -7.21 17.87
N THR A 94 4.85 -6.17 18.68
CA THR A 94 5.61 -6.35 19.92
C THR A 94 4.76 -7.12 20.92
N VAL A 95 3.51 -6.67 21.14
CA VAL A 95 2.61 -7.24 22.15
C VAL A 95 2.32 -8.71 21.87
N ALA A 96 2.06 -9.07 20.60
CA ALA A 96 1.81 -10.45 20.19
C ALA A 96 3.04 -11.37 20.36
N GLY A 97 4.25 -10.80 20.41
CA GLY A 97 5.49 -11.55 20.64
C GLY A 97 5.86 -11.74 22.10
N MET A 98 5.06 -11.22 23.04
CA MET A 98 5.36 -11.25 24.48
C MET A 98 4.42 -12.20 25.24
N PRO A 99 4.89 -12.81 26.36
CA PRO A 99 4.00 -13.48 27.29
C PRO A 99 2.93 -12.53 27.83
N PRO A 100 1.68 -12.99 28.04
CA PRO A 100 0.59 -12.13 28.54
C PRO A 100 0.89 -11.45 29.88
N GLN A 101 1.58 -12.15 30.78
CA GLN A 101 1.98 -11.63 32.09
C GLN A 101 3.02 -10.51 31.94
N ASP A 102 4.07 -10.73 31.13
CA ASP A 102 5.08 -9.72 30.84
C ASP A 102 4.49 -8.45 30.23
N PHE A 103 3.51 -8.59 29.33
CA PHE A 103 2.80 -7.42 28.78
C PHE A 103 2.07 -6.65 29.88
N ARG A 104 1.27 -7.34 30.70
CA ARG A 104 0.53 -6.71 31.80
C ARG A 104 1.46 -5.98 32.75
N ASP A 105 2.53 -6.64 33.18
CA ASP A 105 3.43 -6.11 34.19
C ASP A 105 4.17 -4.88 33.67
N LYS A 106 4.65 -4.92 32.42
CA LYS A 106 5.27 -3.74 31.79
C LYS A 106 4.28 -2.61 31.53
N PHE A 107 3.06 -2.92 31.11
CA PHE A 107 2.04 -1.92 30.84
C PHE A 107 1.62 -1.18 32.12
N VAL A 108 1.46 -1.89 33.23
CA VAL A 108 1.10 -1.29 34.52
C VAL A 108 2.26 -0.50 35.14
N ALA A 109 3.50 -0.96 34.94
CA ALA A 109 4.70 -0.28 35.44
C ALA A 109 5.08 0.97 34.63
N MET A 110 4.46 1.18 33.47
CA MET A 110 4.80 2.23 32.52
C MET A 110 4.40 3.61 33.05
N THR A 111 5.38 4.52 33.09
CA THR A 111 5.14 5.91 33.46
C THR A 111 4.47 6.68 32.32
N GLU A 112 3.82 7.79 32.65
CA GLU A 112 3.22 8.68 31.64
C GLU A 112 4.26 9.21 30.64
N ALA A 113 5.47 9.54 31.11
CA ALA A 113 6.56 9.98 30.26
C ALA A 113 7.01 8.89 29.27
N GLU A 114 7.12 7.63 29.73
CA GLU A 114 7.43 6.49 28.86
C GLU A 114 6.32 6.22 27.83
N TYR A 115 5.06 6.45 28.21
CA TYR A 115 3.92 6.34 27.30
C TYR A 115 3.93 7.38 26.20
N ILE A 116 4.17 8.64 26.56
CA ILE A 116 4.29 9.70 25.56
C ILE A 116 5.45 9.40 24.60
N GLU A 117 6.61 8.97 25.11
CA GLU A 117 7.76 8.60 24.28
C GLU A 117 7.45 7.41 23.34
N ASP A 118 6.75 6.39 23.82
CA ASP A 118 6.33 5.24 23.01
C ASP A 118 5.39 5.67 21.87
N LEU A 119 4.39 6.52 22.17
CA LEU A 119 3.46 7.07 21.19
C LEU A 119 4.17 7.91 20.13
N LEU A 120 5.12 8.76 20.53
CA LEU A 120 5.89 9.60 19.61
C LEU A 120 6.79 8.76 18.71
N SER A 121 7.43 7.72 19.27
CA SER A 121 8.17 6.72 18.50
C SER A 121 7.27 6.03 17.45
N GLN A 122 6.06 5.62 17.84
CA GLN A 122 5.09 5.06 16.91
C GLN A 122 4.62 6.05 15.85
N CYS A 123 4.42 7.33 16.19
CA CYS A 123 4.11 8.36 15.20
C CYS A 123 5.22 8.46 14.15
N TYR A 124 6.49 8.48 14.57
CA TYR A 124 7.61 8.52 13.64
C TYR A 124 7.67 7.28 12.74
N VAL A 125 7.52 6.09 13.30
CA VAL A 125 7.52 4.82 12.54
C VAL A 125 6.35 4.79 11.54
N ASN A 126 5.14 5.10 11.97
CA ASN A 126 3.95 5.10 11.12
C ASN A 126 4.04 6.16 10.01
N ALA A 127 4.58 7.34 10.28
CA ALA A 127 4.84 8.35 9.24
C ALA A 127 5.76 7.82 8.14
N ARG A 128 6.81 7.05 8.49
CA ARG A 128 7.72 6.43 7.52
C ARG A 128 7.03 5.33 6.71
N ILE A 129 6.21 4.52 7.36
CA ILE A 129 5.40 3.48 6.70
C ILE A 129 4.46 4.13 5.68
N LEU A 130 3.70 5.14 6.10
CA LEU A 130 2.80 5.92 5.24
C LEU A 130 3.53 6.53 4.05
N ARG A 131 4.66 7.19 4.27
CA ARG A 131 5.46 7.78 3.18
C ARG A 131 5.87 6.74 2.14
N SER A 132 6.27 5.54 2.58
CA SER A 132 6.62 4.45 1.67
C SER A 132 5.40 3.91 0.92
N LYS A 133 4.30 3.64 1.63
CA LYS A 133 3.02 3.17 1.08
C LYS A 133 2.51 4.12 -0.02
N PHE A 134 2.34 5.40 0.31
CA PHE A 134 1.86 6.42 -0.62
C PHE A 134 2.79 6.64 -1.82
N ARG A 135 4.11 6.45 -1.67
CA ARG A 135 5.04 6.49 -2.82
C ARG A 135 4.79 5.34 -3.79
N CYS A 136 4.53 4.13 -3.27
CA CYS A 136 4.17 2.99 -4.09
C CYS A 136 2.82 3.23 -4.81
N LEU A 137 1.81 3.69 -4.07
CA LEU A 137 0.49 4.03 -4.64
C LEU A 137 0.59 5.10 -5.73
N LYS A 138 1.34 6.19 -5.52
CA LYS A 138 1.57 7.23 -6.54
C LYS A 138 2.18 6.63 -7.82
N ARG A 139 3.21 5.78 -7.68
CA ARG A 139 3.84 5.13 -8.82
C ARG A 139 2.89 4.16 -9.54
N GLY A 140 2.07 3.42 -8.79
CA GLY A 140 1.03 2.56 -9.37
C GLY A 140 -0.01 3.36 -10.15
N LEU A 141 -0.48 4.47 -9.60
CA LEU A 141 -1.44 5.36 -10.26
C LEU A 141 -0.88 5.94 -11.56
N VAL A 142 0.33 6.51 -11.52
CA VAL A 142 1.00 7.05 -12.72
C VAL A 142 1.27 5.93 -13.72
N GLY A 143 1.72 4.76 -13.26
CA GLY A 143 1.93 3.58 -14.10
C GLY A 143 0.65 3.15 -14.82
N LEU A 144 -0.49 3.16 -14.14
CA LEU A 144 -1.77 2.79 -14.75
C LEU A 144 -2.19 3.80 -15.81
N LEU A 145 -2.05 5.11 -15.53
CA LEU A 145 -2.35 6.17 -16.51
C LEU A 145 -1.50 6.02 -17.78
N VAL A 146 -0.20 5.74 -17.62
CA VAL A 146 0.69 5.51 -18.76
C VAL A 146 0.33 4.21 -19.49
N THR A 147 -0.02 3.14 -18.77
CA THR A 147 -0.40 1.83 -19.33
C THR A 147 -1.74 1.87 -20.06
N ALA A 148 -2.64 2.79 -19.69
CA ALA A 148 -3.94 2.93 -20.33
C ALA A 148 -3.83 3.28 -21.83
N ILE A 149 -2.78 3.99 -22.24
CA ILE A 149 -2.53 4.36 -23.64
C ILE A 149 -2.25 3.12 -24.52
N PRO A 150 -1.20 2.32 -24.27
CA PRO A 150 -0.95 1.11 -25.05
C PRO A 150 -2.07 0.08 -24.89
N TRP A 151 -2.76 0.04 -23.73
CA TRP A 151 -3.94 -0.82 -23.54
C TRP A 151 -5.08 -0.47 -24.51
N ALA A 152 -5.43 0.81 -24.62
CA ALA A 152 -6.47 1.27 -25.54
C ALA A 152 -6.08 0.99 -26.99
N TRP A 153 -4.80 1.18 -27.32
CA TRP A 153 -4.28 0.87 -28.64
C TRP A 153 -4.35 -0.63 -28.96
N ALA A 154 -3.95 -1.48 -28.02
CA ALA A 154 -4.04 -2.94 -28.17
C ALA A 154 -5.48 -3.40 -28.39
N ILE A 155 -6.46 -2.86 -27.64
CA ILE A 155 -7.88 -3.16 -27.86
C ILE A 155 -8.35 -2.69 -29.24
N SER A 156 -7.92 -1.50 -29.69
CA SER A 156 -8.30 -1.00 -31.01
C SER A 156 -7.76 -1.89 -32.13
N LEU A 157 -6.52 -2.35 -32.02
CA LEU A 157 -5.91 -3.27 -32.98
C LEU A 157 -6.61 -4.64 -32.95
N ALA A 158 -6.93 -5.13 -31.76
CA ALA A 158 -7.61 -6.40 -31.58
C ALA A 158 -8.99 -6.44 -32.27
N LYS A 159 -9.71 -5.32 -32.31
CA LYS A 159 -11.00 -5.20 -33.02
C LYS A 159 -10.86 -5.15 -34.56
N SER A 160 -9.68 -4.83 -35.06
CA SER A 160 -9.40 -4.71 -36.50
C SER A 160 -8.79 -5.98 -37.10
N LEU A 161 -8.51 -6.99 -36.28
CA LEU A 161 -7.97 -8.31 -36.63
C LEU A 161 -9.09 -9.34 -36.48
#